data_AF-A0A2Y9C2U5-F1
#
_entry.id   AF-A0A2Y9C2U5-F1
#
_cell.length_a   1.000
_cell.length_b   1.000
_cell.length_c   1.000
_cell.angle_alpha   90.00
_cell.angle_beta   90.00
_cell.angle_gamma   90.00
#
_symmetry.space_group_name_H-M   'P 1'
#
loop_
_entity.id
_entity.type
_entity.pdbx_description
1 polymer ?
#
loop_
_entity_poly.entity_id
_entity_poly.type
_entity_poly.pdbx_seq_one_letter_code
_entity_poly.pdbx_strand_id
1 'polypeptide(L)' 'MSAEQDEKIVEAARANNLANFSSYLERMLDELFIDRMEGNEEIFSRVMTDKQFRAAAHEHLASEIFRRAQKADPVE' A
#
# COMPACT_ATOMS: atom_id res chain seq x y z
N MET A 1 -13.33 -4.34 2.63
CA MET A 1 -12.35 -4.04 3.69
C MET A 1 -11.27 -3.17 3.06
N SER A 2 -10.99 -1.99 3.61
CA SER A 2 -10.08 -0.98 3.05
C SER A 2 -8.62 -1.37 3.25
N ALA A 3 -7.68 -0.95 2.40
CA ALA A 3 -6.25 -1.34 2.48
C ALA A 3 -5.57 -0.80 3.75
N GLU A 4 -6.28 0.06 4.48
CA GLU A 4 -5.95 0.57 5.82
C GLU A 4 -6.36 -0.40 6.96
N GLN A 5 -7.08 -1.48 6.65
CA GLN A 5 -7.58 -2.48 7.62
C GLN A 5 -6.77 -3.77 7.64
N ASP A 6 -5.76 -3.90 6.79
CA ASP A 6 -4.87 -5.05 6.86
C ASP A 6 -3.85 -4.77 7.96
N GLU A 7 -4.17 -5.22 9.18
CA GLU A 7 -3.32 -5.05 10.38
C GLU A 7 -1.87 -5.47 10.08
N LYS A 8 -1.67 -6.45 9.19
CA LYS A 8 -0.36 -6.90 8.73
C LYS A 8 0.43 -5.81 8.01
N ILE A 9 -0.21 -5.01 7.16
CA ILE A 9 0.46 -3.92 6.43
C ILE A 9 0.87 -2.81 7.41
N VAL A 10 0.00 -2.48 8.36
CA VAL A 10 0.29 -1.47 9.38
C VAL A 10 1.38 -1.95 10.33
N GLU A 11 1.35 -3.20 10.76
CA GLU A 11 2.38 -3.81 11.60
C GLU A 11 3.72 -3.89 10.87
N ALA A 12 3.73 -4.30 9.59
CA ALA A 12 4.92 -4.29 8.76
C ALA A 12 5.49 -2.88 8.60
N ALA A 13 4.64 -1.85 8.47
CA ALA A 13 5.07 -0.46 8.42
C ALA A 13 5.68 0.01 9.75
N ARG A 14 5.15 -0.41 10.90
CA ARG A 14 5.69 -0.06 12.23
C ARG A 14 6.99 -0.80 12.54
N ALA A 15 7.13 -2.05 12.09
CA ALA A 15 8.26 -2.91 12.40
C ALA A 15 9.49 -2.69 11.49
N ASN A 16 9.36 -1.90 10.42
CA ASN A 16 10.40 -1.72 9.40
C ASN A 16 10.74 -0.24 9.17
N ASN A 17 11.87 0.01 8.50
CA ASN A 17 12.10 1.31 7.87
C ASN A 17 11.32 1.42 6.54
N LEU A 18 11.21 2.63 5.99
CA LEU A 18 10.44 2.89 4.77
C LEU A 18 10.88 2.03 3.58
N ALA A 19 12.19 1.81 3.41
CA ALA A 19 12.71 1.04 2.27
C ALA A 19 12.27 -0.43 2.35
N ASN A 20 12.46 -1.06 3.51
CA ASN A 20 12.05 -2.45 3.75
C ASN A 20 10.53 -2.61 3.66
N PHE A 21 9.78 -1.66 4.23
CA PHE A 21 8.32 -1.64 4.12
C PHE A 21 7.85 -1.47 2.67
N SER A 22 8.48 -0.59 1.89
CA SER A 22 8.15 -0.36 0.49
C SER A 22 8.33 -1.63 -0.34
N SER A 23 9.42 -2.37 -0.14
CA SER A 23 9.63 -3.68 -0.79
C SER A 23 8.62 -4.74 -0.37
N TYR A 24 8.18 -4.74 0.89
CA TYR A 24 7.10 -5.61 1.35
C TYR A 24 5.77 -5.25 0.68
N LEU A 25 5.42 -3.96 0.67
CA LEU A 25 4.18 -3.46 0.08
C LEU A 25 4.11 -3.74 -1.42
N GLU A 26 5.23 -3.67 -2.14
CA GLU A 26 5.28 -3.96 -3.58
C GLU A 26 4.75 -5.37 -3.90
N ARG A 27 5.03 -6.34 -3.02
CA ARG A 27 4.59 -7.74 -3.16
C ARG A 27 3.11 -7.91 -2.84
N MET A 28 2.59 -7.11 -1.91
CA MET A 28 1.19 -7.13 -1.50
C MET A 28 0.28 -6.31 -2.44
N LEU A 29 0.88 -5.42 -3.23
CA LEU A 29 0.16 -4.44 -4.05
C LEU A 29 -0.78 -5.10 -5.06
N ASP A 30 -0.35 -6.20 -5.68
CA ASP A 30 -1.16 -6.96 -6.64
C ASP A 30 -2.40 -7.56 -5.97
N GLU A 31 -2.27 -8.14 -4.77
CA GLU A 31 -3.39 -8.68 -4.00
C GLU A 31 -4.39 -7.58 -3.62
N LEU A 32 -3.89 -6.43 -3.13
CA LEU A 32 -4.74 -5.28 -2.78
C LEU A 32 -5.54 -4.73 -3.96
N PHE A 33 -4.94 -4.74 -5.15
CA PHE A 33 -5.61 -4.28 -6.36
C PHE A 33 -6.64 -5.29 -6.87
N ILE A 34 -6.37 -6.60 -6.74
CA ILE A 34 -7.34 -7.66 -7.08
C ILE A 34 -8.56 -7.56 -6.14
N ASP A 35 -8.35 -7.42 -4.84
CA ASP A 35 -9.42 -7.30 -3.83
C ASP A 35 -10.30 -6.06 -4.03
N ARG A 36 -9.80 -5.06 -4.76
CA ARG A 36 -10.49 -3.80 -5.09
C ARG A 36 -10.93 -3.71 -6.54
N MET A 37 -10.70 -4.75 -7.34
CA MET A 37 -10.94 -4.72 -8.78
C MET A 37 -12.41 -4.42 -9.10
N GLU A 38 -13.34 -5.03 -8.35
CA GLU A 38 -14.77 -4.77 -8.52
C GLU A 38 -15.07 -3.28 -8.26
N GLY A 39 -15.58 -2.59 -9.29
CA GLY A 39 -15.83 -1.16 -9.26
C GLY A 39 -14.62 -0.26 -9.54
N ASN A 40 -13.43 -0.82 -9.78
CA ASN A 40 -12.19 -0.08 -10.11
C ASN A 40 -11.47 -0.66 -11.33
N GLU A 41 -12.19 -1.26 -12.28
CA GLU A 41 -11.64 -2.02 -13.41
C GLU A 41 -10.72 -1.18 -14.31
N GLU A 42 -11.08 0.08 -14.57
CA GLU A 42 -10.28 1.00 -15.39
C GLU A 42 -8.92 1.28 -14.76
N ILE A 43 -8.90 1.60 -13.45
CA ILE A 43 -7.65 1.91 -12.75
C ILE A 43 -6.83 0.64 -12.51
N PHE A 44 -7.48 -0.50 -12.24
CA PHE A 44 -6.82 -1.80 -12.18
C PHE A 44 -6.07 -2.11 -13.48
N SER A 45 -6.76 -1.99 -14.62
CA SER A 45 -6.16 -2.18 -15.95
C SER A 45 -4.98 -1.25 -16.18
N ARG A 46 -5.11 0.02 -15.81
CA ARG A 46 -4.03 1.00 -15.92
C ARG A 46 -2.83 0.66 -15.04
N VAL A 47 -3.04 0.25 -13.80
CA VAL A 47 -1.97 -0.20 -12.90
C VAL A 47 -1.22 -1.42 -13.46
N MET A 48 -1.93 -2.36 -14.07
CA MET A 48 -1.32 -3.57 -14.60
C MET A 48 -0.57 -3.35 -15.92
N THR A 49 -0.96 -2.33 -16.70
CA THR A 49 -0.41 -2.08 -18.04
C THR A 49 0.62 -0.94 -18.07
N ASP A 50 0.51 0.05 -17.18
CA ASP A 50 1.39 1.20 -17.10
C ASP A 50 2.34 1.08 -15.90
N LYS A 51 3.58 0.69 -16.19
CA LYS A 51 4.63 0.51 -15.18
C LYS A 51 4.99 1.82 -14.46
N GLN A 52 4.91 2.96 -15.12
CA GLN A 52 5.21 4.25 -14.49
C GLN A 52 4.11 4.63 -13.51
N PHE A 53 2.86 4.42 -13.92
CA PHE A 53 1.71 4.63 -13.05
C PHE A 53 1.75 3.70 -11.83
N ARG A 54 2.07 2.42 -12.03
CA ARG A 54 2.23 1.44 -10.94
C ARG A 54 3.31 1.86 -9.94
N ALA A 55 4.48 2.28 -10.43
CA ALA A 55 5.58 2.72 -9.56
C ALA A 55 5.20 3.97 -8.76
N ALA A 56 4.57 4.96 -9.40
CA ALA A 56 4.11 6.17 -8.72
C ALA A 56 3.04 5.87 -7.67
N ALA A 57 2.08 5.00 -7.98
CA ALA A 57 1.05 4.57 -7.05
C ALA A 57 1.65 3.83 -5.85
N HIS A 58 2.59 2.93 -6.09
CA HIS A 58 3.33 2.19 -5.05
C HIS A 58 4.10 3.12 -4.12
N GLU A 59 4.91 4.05 -4.67
CA GLU A 59 5.71 4.99 -3.87
C GLU A 59 4.82 5.89 -3.01
N HIS A 60 3.72 6.38 -3.59
CA HIS A 60 2.76 7.21 -2.89
C HIS A 60 2.06 6.46 -1.76
N LEU A 61 1.57 5.25 -2.03
CA LEU A 61 0.91 4.40 -1.03
C LEU A 61 1.87 4.00 0.09
N ALA A 62 3.10 3.60 -0.25
CA ALA A 62 4.12 3.25 0.74
C ALA A 62 4.40 4.42 1.68
N SER A 63 4.61 5.61 1.13
CA SER A 63 4.90 6.81 1.91
C SER A 63 3.72 7.22 2.81
N GLU A 64 2.50 7.21 2.27
CA GLU A 64 1.32 7.59 3.05
C GLU A 64 0.98 6.58 4.15
N ILE A 65 1.01 5.28 3.85
CA ILE A 65 0.73 4.23 4.84
C ILE A 65 1.79 4.25 5.94
N PHE A 66 3.07 4.35 5.58
CA PHE A 66 4.17 4.42 6.54
C PHE A 66 4.08 5.66 7.43
N ARG A 67 3.76 6.82 6.86
CA ARG A 67 3.55 8.06 7.61
C ARG A 67 2.37 7.95 8.57
N ARG A 68 1.24 7.36 8.13
CA ARG A 68 0.07 7.15 8.98
C ARG A 68 0.35 6.16 10.10
N ALA A 69 1.05 5.06 9.80
CA ALA A 69 1.43 4.04 10.77
C ALA A 69 2.31 4.60 11.90
N GLN A 70 3.25 5.48 11.57
CA GLN A 70 4.08 6.17 12.57
C GLN A 70 3.35 7.28 13.34
N LYS A 71 2.36 7.93 12.72
CA LYS A 71 1.53 8.94 13.40
C LYS A 71 0.47 8.33 14.32
N ALA A 72 0.08 7.08 14.07
CA ALA A 72 -0.90 6.34 14.86
C ALA A 72 -0.30 5.72 16.15
N ASP A 73 0.79 6.30 16.67
CA ASP A 73 1.21 6.09 18.05
C ASP A 73 0.17 6.74 18.99
N PRO A 74 -0.42 6.00 19.94
CA PRO A 74 -1.14 6.62 21.04
C PRO A 74 -0.10 7.35 21.90
N VAL A 75 -0.06 8.67 21.80
CA VAL A 75 0.45 9.49 22.89
C VAL A 75 -0.52 9.31 24.06
N GLU A 76 -0.07 8.53 25.04
CA GLU A 76 -0.59 8.31 26.42
C GLU A 76 -2.10 8.11 26.62
#